data_AF-A0A958E5E6-F1
#
_entry.id   AF-A0A958E5E6-F1
#
_cell.length_a   1.000
_cell.length_b   1.000
_cell.length_c   1.000
_cell.angle_alpha   90.00
_cell.angle_beta   90.00
_cell.angle_gamma   90.00
#
_symmetry.space_group_name_H-M   'P 1'
#
loop_
_entity.id
_entity.type
_entity.pdbx_description
1 polymer ?
#
loop_
_entity_poly.entity_id
_entity_poly.type
_entity_poly.pdbx_seq_one_letter_code
_entity_poly.pdbx_strand_id
1 'polypeptide(L)'
;MRRFFDFAITFFENAATGSHEISSEVFAFFTRIHNGFADFKHLLNGEISDEQRKAFLDCVGQAGSDYRLNFYKNGFSGERENLQTGDVISFLKLGKQYIDHSIESNQRNDDLFHAYNLIDLKNKNAISIRRLYEMLEGQVAVLSSGYLSVAASISLLHSLRHSALYRADQASYLLYPNRRLPRFTEKNVIPPDLIKNAGLAEKSYLTGSRNIFTTDDAGNWHFASQFRNA
;
A
#
# COMPACT_ATOMS: atom_id res chain seq x y z
N MET A 1 5.80 2.93 11.34
CA MET A 1 4.73 2.51 12.27
C MET A 1 5.21 1.45 13.27
N ARG A 2 5.76 0.29 12.83
CA ARG A 2 6.26 -0.77 13.74
C ARG A 2 7.17 -0.25 14.87
N ARG A 3 8.26 0.47 14.53
CA ARG A 3 9.17 1.09 15.50
C ARG A 3 8.48 2.05 16.46
N PHE A 4 7.47 2.79 15.98
CA PHE A 4 6.69 3.71 16.81
C PHE A 4 5.83 2.94 17.82
N PHE A 5 5.21 1.83 17.42
CA PHE A 5 4.43 0.99 18.31
C PHE A 5 5.32 0.38 19.40
N ASP A 6 6.51 -0.10 19.03
CA ASP A 6 7.50 -0.63 19.96
C ASP A 6 7.95 0.43 21.01
N PHE A 7 8.25 1.65 20.53
CA PHE A 7 8.53 2.79 21.38
C PHE A 7 7.33 3.14 22.29
N ALA A 8 6.12 3.21 21.74
CA ALA A 8 4.92 3.61 22.47
C ALA A 8 4.56 2.59 23.56
N ILE A 9 4.68 1.28 23.27
CA ILE A 9 4.51 0.21 24.26
C ILE A 9 5.48 0.44 25.43
N THR A 10 6.78 0.60 25.13
CA THR A 10 7.80 0.86 26.14
C THR A 10 7.53 2.15 26.93
N PHE A 11 7.08 3.20 26.26
CA PHE A 11 6.74 4.49 26.88
C PHE A 11 5.59 4.34 27.89
N PHE A 12 4.50 3.68 27.50
CA PHE A 12 3.34 3.48 28.38
C PHE A 12 3.58 2.44 29.47
N GLU A 13 4.39 1.41 29.24
CA GLU A 13 4.76 0.44 30.28
C GLU A 13 5.63 1.06 31.38
N ASN A 14 6.44 2.07 31.04
CA ASN A 14 7.25 2.82 32.01
C ASN A 14 6.50 4.00 32.64
N ALA A 15 5.35 4.38 32.08
CA ALA A 15 4.48 5.38 32.69
C ALA A 15 3.73 4.76 33.87
N ALA A 16 3.37 5.58 34.87
CA ALA A 16 2.59 5.09 36.01
C ALA A 16 1.25 4.48 35.54
N THR A 17 0.88 3.34 36.11
CA THR A 17 -0.40 2.68 35.85
C THR A 17 -1.55 3.59 36.28
N GLY A 18 -2.52 3.83 35.39
CA GLY A 18 -3.70 4.63 35.69
C GLY A 18 -4.68 4.75 34.53
N SER A 19 -5.70 5.57 34.74
CA SER A 19 -6.67 5.96 33.72
C SER A 19 -6.49 7.41 33.31
N HIS A 20 -6.88 7.71 32.08
CA HIS A 20 -6.86 9.06 31.54
C HIS A 20 -8.23 9.40 30.96
N GLU A 21 -8.72 10.60 31.26
CA GLU A 21 -9.95 11.10 30.67
C GLU A 21 -9.72 11.53 29.22
N ILE A 22 -10.50 10.96 28.32
CA ILE A 22 -10.56 11.33 26.90
C ILE A 22 -12.01 11.63 26.52
N SER A 23 -12.27 12.27 25.39
CA SER A 23 -13.66 12.51 24.97
C SER A 23 -14.39 11.19 24.72
N SER A 24 -15.68 11.14 25.03
CA SER A 24 -16.50 9.93 24.83
C SER A 24 -16.50 9.46 23.36
N GLU A 25 -16.39 10.38 22.40
CA GLU A 25 -16.29 10.05 20.97
C GLU A 25 -14.97 9.35 20.62
N VAL A 26 -13.84 9.79 21.19
CA VAL A 26 -12.54 9.15 21.00
C VAL A 26 -12.51 7.79 21.70
N PHE A 27 -13.09 7.68 22.89
CA PHE A 27 -13.20 6.42 23.62
C PHE A 27 -14.01 5.37 22.83
N ALA A 28 -15.16 5.78 22.29
CA ALA A 28 -15.98 4.91 21.44
C ALA A 28 -15.23 4.50 20.16
N PHE A 29 -14.50 5.42 19.53
CA PHE A 29 -13.69 5.12 18.36
C PHE A 29 -12.55 4.14 18.68
N PHE A 30 -11.79 4.39 19.74
CA PHE A 30 -10.73 3.51 20.23
C PHE A 30 -11.28 2.09 20.48
N THR A 31 -12.39 1.99 21.20
CA THR A 31 -13.01 0.70 21.56
C THR A 31 -13.42 -0.09 20.31
N ARG A 32 -14.05 0.58 19.33
CA ARG A 32 -14.46 -0.08 18.08
C ARG A 32 -13.27 -0.55 17.24
N ILE A 33 -12.22 0.25 17.16
CA ILE A 33 -10.99 -0.15 16.46
C ILE A 33 -10.32 -1.32 17.20
N HIS A 34 -10.18 -1.24 18.52
CA HIS A 34 -9.56 -2.30 19.31
C HIS A 34 -10.32 -3.63 19.17
N ASN A 35 -11.65 -3.61 19.28
CA ASN A 35 -12.49 -4.79 19.07
C ASN A 35 -12.37 -5.33 17.64
N GLY A 36 -12.38 -4.46 16.62
CA GLY A 36 -12.16 -4.88 15.23
C GLY A 36 -10.82 -5.58 15.02
N PHE A 37 -9.74 -5.14 15.68
CA PHE A 37 -8.47 -5.87 15.65
C PHE A 37 -8.54 -7.19 16.42
N ALA A 38 -9.26 -7.25 17.55
CA ALA A 38 -9.38 -8.45 18.38
C ALA A 38 -10.18 -9.55 17.67
N ASP A 39 -11.32 -9.19 17.07
CA ASP A 39 -12.23 -10.13 16.38
C ASP A 39 -11.53 -10.84 15.22
N PHE A 40 -10.67 -10.11 14.49
CA PHE A 40 -9.93 -10.64 13.35
C PHE A 40 -8.58 -11.26 13.71
N LYS A 41 -8.18 -11.28 14.99
CA LYS A 41 -6.84 -11.73 15.41
C LYS A 41 -6.49 -13.14 14.94
N HIS A 42 -7.50 -14.02 14.83
CA HIS A 42 -7.36 -15.39 14.35
C HIS A 42 -6.76 -15.47 12.92
N LEU A 43 -6.88 -14.41 12.12
CA LEU A 43 -6.32 -14.34 10.78
C LEU A 43 -4.79 -14.28 10.74
N LEU A 44 -4.14 -13.90 11.85
CA LEU A 44 -2.68 -13.84 11.93
C LEU A 44 -2.01 -15.22 11.94
N ASN A 45 -2.79 -16.30 12.03
CA ASN A 45 -2.30 -17.68 12.01
C ASN A 45 -1.98 -18.21 10.60
N GLY A 46 -2.20 -17.41 9.56
CA GLY A 46 -1.97 -17.82 8.17
C GLY A 46 -1.98 -16.64 7.20
N GLU A 47 -2.07 -16.95 5.90
CA GLU A 47 -2.26 -15.92 4.88
C GLU A 47 -3.67 -15.32 4.96
N ILE A 48 -3.74 -13.99 4.88
CA ILE A 48 -5.02 -13.25 4.87
C ILE A 48 -5.49 -13.16 3.41
N SER A 49 -6.62 -13.82 3.11
CA SER A 49 -7.29 -13.75 1.80
C SER A 49 -7.79 -12.34 1.47
N ASP A 50 -8.09 -12.11 0.20
CA ASP A 50 -8.57 -10.80 -0.26
C ASP A 50 -9.95 -10.44 0.33
N GLU A 51 -10.82 -11.42 0.54
CA GLU A 51 -12.11 -11.27 1.21
C GLU A 51 -11.94 -10.93 2.69
N GLN A 52 -11.05 -11.64 3.39
CA GLN A 52 -10.74 -11.35 4.80
C GLN A 52 -10.11 -9.95 4.94
N ARG A 53 -9.24 -9.55 4.02
CA ARG A 53 -8.66 -8.21 3.97
C ARG A 53 -9.73 -7.13 3.80
N LYS A 54 -10.71 -7.37 2.93
CA LYS A 54 -11.87 -6.47 2.75
C LYS A 54 -12.69 -6.37 4.03
N ALA A 55 -13.05 -7.50 4.62
CA ALA A 55 -13.86 -7.55 5.84
C ALA A 55 -13.18 -6.81 7.00
N PHE A 56 -11.87 -7.02 7.19
CA PHE A 56 -11.08 -6.29 8.18
C PHE A 56 -11.07 -4.78 7.91
N LEU A 57 -10.76 -4.38 6.66
CA LEU A 57 -10.74 -2.96 6.28
C LEU A 57 -12.09 -2.28 6.47
N ASP A 58 -13.19 -2.94 6.09
CA ASP A 58 -14.54 -2.41 6.26
C ASP A 58 -14.87 -2.21 7.75
N CYS A 59 -14.54 -3.17 8.60
CA CYS A 59 -14.78 -3.09 10.04
C CYS A 59 -14.09 -1.86 10.65
N VAL A 60 -12.77 -1.74 10.48
CA VAL A 60 -11.99 -0.64 11.06
C VAL A 60 -12.23 0.69 10.33
N GLY A 61 -12.45 0.64 9.02
CA GLY A 61 -12.75 1.80 8.18
C GLY A 61 -14.10 2.42 8.52
N GLN A 62 -15.12 1.60 8.79
CA GLN A 62 -16.43 2.08 9.22
C GLN A 62 -16.35 2.76 10.59
N ALA A 63 -15.59 2.21 11.54
CA ALA A 63 -15.37 2.86 12.83
C ALA A 63 -14.77 4.27 12.69
N GLY A 64 -13.80 4.42 11.78
CA GLY A 64 -13.20 5.73 11.48
C GLY A 64 -14.16 6.70 10.79
N SER A 65 -15.02 6.19 9.89
CA SER A 65 -16.04 7.00 9.22
C SER A 65 -17.10 7.48 10.21
N ASP A 66 -17.62 6.60 11.06
CA ASP A 66 -18.64 6.94 12.05
C ASP A 66 -18.13 7.99 13.03
N TYR A 67 -16.89 7.87 13.50
CA TYR A 67 -16.25 8.88 14.36
C TYR A 67 -16.20 10.25 13.69
N ARG A 68 -15.63 10.33 12.48
CA ARG A 68 -15.48 11.62 11.76
C ARG A 68 -16.82 12.23 11.38
N LEU A 69 -17.78 11.43 10.90
CA LEU A 69 -19.10 11.91 10.51
C LEU A 69 -19.90 12.43 11.70
N ASN A 70 -19.82 11.76 12.85
CA ASN A 70 -20.42 12.27 14.08
C ASN A 70 -19.81 13.62 14.48
N PHE A 71 -18.48 13.72 14.47
CA PHE A 71 -17.79 14.97 14.78
C PHE A 71 -18.14 16.10 13.81
N TYR A 72 -18.17 15.85 12.49
CA TYR A 72 -18.51 16.89 11.51
C TYR A 72 -19.94 17.40 11.65
N LYS A 73 -20.87 16.56 12.10
CA LYS A 73 -22.28 16.93 12.27
C LYS A 73 -22.56 17.60 13.61
N ASN A 74 -21.97 17.07 14.68
CA ASN A 74 -22.39 17.38 16.05
C ASN A 74 -21.28 18.05 16.90
N GLY A 75 -20.03 18.09 16.42
CA GLY A 75 -18.89 18.50 17.23
C GLY A 75 -18.58 17.50 18.35
N PHE A 76 -17.85 17.97 19.37
CA PHE A 76 -17.67 17.22 20.63
C PHE A 76 -18.80 17.53 21.59
N SER A 77 -19.32 16.49 22.26
CA SER A 77 -20.34 16.60 23.31
C SER A 77 -19.82 17.31 24.57
N GLY A 78 -18.52 17.20 24.84
CA GLY A 78 -17.90 17.64 26.10
C GLY A 78 -17.83 16.54 27.16
N GLU A 79 -18.56 15.44 26.97
CA GLU A 79 -18.50 14.25 27.81
C GLU A 79 -17.14 13.56 27.72
N ARG A 80 -16.73 12.92 28.82
CA ARG A 80 -15.43 12.26 28.93
C ARG A 80 -15.57 10.86 29.51
N GLU A 81 -14.70 9.98 29.05
CA GLU A 81 -14.58 8.60 29.51
C GLU A 81 -13.17 8.31 29.99
N ASN A 82 -13.06 7.41 30.98
CA ASN A 82 -11.77 6.97 31.50
C ASN A 82 -11.22 5.81 30.67
N LEU A 83 -10.11 6.03 29.97
CA LEU A 83 -9.37 4.98 29.27
C LEU A 83 -8.22 4.48 30.13
N GLN A 84 -8.13 3.16 30.33
CA GLN A 84 -7.03 2.56 31.08
C GLN A 84 -5.75 2.52 30.24
N THR A 85 -4.62 2.82 30.86
CA THR A 85 -3.30 2.68 30.21
C THR A 85 -3.06 1.25 29.74
N GLY A 86 -3.57 0.25 30.48
CA GLY A 86 -3.49 -1.16 30.10
C GLY A 86 -4.22 -1.49 28.79
N ASP A 87 -5.33 -0.81 28.49
CA ASP A 87 -6.07 -1.00 27.24
C ASP A 87 -5.28 -0.43 26.06
N VAL A 88 -4.63 0.73 26.25
CA VAL A 88 -3.74 1.33 25.23
C VAL A 88 -2.57 0.41 24.92
N ILE A 89 -1.91 -0.12 25.95
CA ILE A 89 -0.79 -1.08 25.78
C ILE A 89 -1.27 -2.34 25.06
N SER A 90 -2.43 -2.88 25.43
CA SER A 90 -3.01 -4.08 24.82
C SER A 90 -3.34 -3.85 23.33
N PHE A 91 -3.95 -2.71 23.02
CA PHE A 91 -4.22 -2.29 21.64
C PHE A 91 -2.93 -2.15 20.82
N LEU A 92 -1.91 -1.47 21.36
CA LEU A 92 -0.63 -1.30 20.68
C LEU A 92 0.08 -2.64 20.46
N LYS A 93 0.08 -3.54 21.44
CA LYS A 93 0.66 -4.89 21.30
C LYS A 93 -0.06 -5.68 20.20
N LEU A 94 -1.39 -5.62 20.17
CA LEU A 94 -2.18 -6.28 19.14
C LEU A 94 -1.91 -5.68 17.75
N GLY A 95 -1.95 -4.37 17.61
CA GLY A 95 -1.63 -3.70 16.34
C GLY A 95 -0.20 -3.97 15.87
N LYS A 96 0.77 -4.10 16.79
CA LYS A 96 2.13 -4.51 16.46
C LYS A 96 2.18 -5.93 15.88
N GLN A 97 1.37 -6.87 16.38
CA GLN A 97 1.27 -8.24 15.80
C GLN A 97 0.78 -8.19 14.34
N TYR A 98 -0.24 -7.39 14.04
CA TYR A 98 -0.70 -7.18 12.65
C TYR A 98 0.37 -6.54 11.76
N ILE A 99 1.12 -5.57 12.30
CA ILE A 99 2.21 -4.93 11.56
C ILE A 99 3.35 -5.92 11.29
N ASP A 100 3.73 -6.73 12.27
CA ASP A 100 4.78 -7.73 12.15
C ASP A 100 4.39 -8.79 11.08
N HIS A 101 3.15 -9.32 11.13
CA HIS A 101 2.59 -10.21 10.08
C HIS A 101 2.55 -9.53 8.68
N SER A 102 2.20 -8.25 8.64
CA SER A 102 2.20 -7.47 7.39
C SER A 102 3.62 -7.28 6.83
N ILE A 103 4.64 -7.15 7.68
CA ILE A 103 6.05 -7.06 7.25
C ILE A 103 6.50 -8.40 6.67
N GLU A 104 6.19 -9.52 7.34
CA GLU A 104 6.53 -10.88 6.89
C GLU A 104 5.97 -11.15 5.49
N SER A 105 4.68 -10.87 5.29
CA SER A 105 4.02 -11.02 3.99
C SER A 105 4.47 -10.01 2.92
N ASN A 106 5.39 -9.08 3.24
CA ASN A 106 5.97 -8.11 2.31
C ASN A 106 7.43 -8.41 1.94
N GLN A 107 8.01 -9.49 2.45
CA GLN A 107 9.30 -9.97 1.95
C GLN A 107 9.14 -10.52 0.53
N ARG A 108 10.12 -10.22 -0.32
CA ARG A 108 10.23 -10.71 -1.69
C ARG A 108 11.08 -11.96 -1.74
N ASN A 109 11.00 -12.67 -2.86
CA ASN A 109 11.81 -13.86 -3.11
C ASN A 109 13.31 -13.58 -3.27
N ASP A 110 13.71 -12.30 -3.39
CA ASP A 110 15.10 -11.84 -3.44
C ASP A 110 15.58 -11.23 -2.11
N ASP A 111 14.87 -11.51 -1.00
CA ASP A 111 15.12 -11.01 0.36
C ASP A 111 15.01 -9.49 0.55
N LEU A 112 14.62 -8.74 -0.50
CA LEU A 112 14.20 -7.35 -0.35
C LEU A 112 12.76 -7.28 0.17
N PHE A 113 12.34 -6.10 0.59
CA PHE A 113 10.97 -5.86 1.04
C PHE A 113 10.24 -4.92 0.08
N HIS A 114 8.94 -5.17 -0.11
CA HIS A 114 8.10 -4.26 -0.87
C HIS A 114 7.95 -2.91 -0.14
N ALA A 115 8.24 -1.81 -0.84
CA ALA A 115 8.07 -0.46 -0.30
C ALA A 115 6.62 0.02 -0.41
N TYR A 116 6.05 -0.12 -1.61
CA TYR A 116 4.69 0.28 -1.91
C TYR A 116 3.98 -0.84 -2.65
N ASN A 117 2.70 -0.99 -2.36
CA ASN A 117 1.79 -1.90 -3.04
C ASN A 117 0.59 -1.11 -3.55
N LEU A 118 -0.11 -1.69 -4.52
CA LEU A 118 -1.40 -1.18 -4.97
C LEU A 118 -2.50 -2.11 -4.49
N ILE A 119 -3.64 -1.54 -4.13
CA ILE A 119 -4.86 -2.28 -3.85
C ILE A 119 -5.84 -2.13 -5.02
N ASP A 120 -6.57 -3.20 -5.34
CA ASP A 120 -7.71 -3.13 -6.27
C ASP A 120 -9.02 -3.28 -5.50
N LEU A 121 -9.93 -2.32 -5.71
CA LEU A 121 -11.24 -2.21 -5.05
C LEU A 121 -12.41 -2.44 -6.02
N LYS A 122 -12.15 -2.93 -7.25
CA LYS A 122 -13.21 -3.22 -8.23
C LYS A 122 -14.18 -4.29 -7.74
N ASN A 123 -13.69 -5.28 -7.00
CA ASN A 123 -14.55 -6.26 -6.33
C ASN A 123 -15.05 -5.67 -5.00
N LYS A 124 -16.37 -5.60 -4.83
CA LYS A 124 -16.98 -5.05 -3.60
C LYS A 124 -16.67 -5.87 -2.35
N ASN A 125 -16.33 -7.16 -2.52
CA ASN A 125 -16.16 -8.11 -1.43
C ASN A 125 -14.71 -8.57 -1.22
N ALA A 126 -13.74 -8.07 -2.02
CA ALA A 126 -12.36 -8.52 -1.94
C ALA A 126 -11.38 -7.38 -2.26
N ILE A 127 -10.21 -7.38 -1.62
CA ILE A 127 -9.11 -6.44 -1.89
C ILE A 127 -7.85 -7.21 -2.26
N SER A 128 -7.54 -7.22 -3.56
CA SER A 128 -6.29 -7.79 -4.06
C SER A 128 -5.12 -6.83 -3.92
N ILE A 129 -3.92 -7.38 -3.72
CA ILE A 129 -2.67 -6.63 -3.59
C ILE A 129 -1.82 -6.86 -4.84
N ARG A 130 -1.54 -5.79 -5.59
CA ARG A 130 -0.55 -5.80 -6.66
C ARG A 130 0.79 -5.25 -6.16
N ARG A 131 1.80 -6.11 -6.20
CA ARG A 131 3.18 -5.78 -5.81
C ARG A 131 3.86 -4.90 -6.86
N LEU A 132 4.59 -3.89 -6.39
CA LEU A 132 5.44 -3.07 -7.24
C LEU A 132 6.88 -3.61 -7.26
N TYR A 133 7.66 -3.03 -8.16
CA TYR A 133 9.09 -3.25 -8.29
C TYR A 133 9.84 -2.86 -7.01
N GLU A 134 11.06 -3.39 -6.85
CA GLU A 134 11.93 -3.05 -5.71
C GLU A 134 12.22 -1.55 -5.65
N MET A 135 12.35 -1.03 -4.43
CA MET A 135 12.66 0.38 -4.18
C MET A 135 13.54 0.49 -2.94
N LEU A 136 14.53 1.39 -2.99
CA LEU A 136 15.47 1.58 -1.89
C LEU A 136 14.77 1.98 -0.59
N GLU A 137 13.74 2.81 -0.68
CA GLU A 137 13.00 3.33 0.48
C GLU A 137 12.41 2.22 1.35
N GLY A 138 11.88 1.15 0.75
CA GLY A 138 11.35 0.00 1.50
C GLY A 138 12.43 -0.71 2.32
N GLN A 139 13.66 -0.75 1.79
CA GLN A 139 14.79 -1.41 2.44
C GLN A 139 15.26 -0.59 3.64
N VAL A 140 15.38 0.73 3.45
CA VAL A 140 15.67 1.68 4.53
C VAL A 140 14.61 1.60 5.63
N ALA A 141 13.34 1.54 5.25
CA ALA A 141 12.22 1.48 6.20
C ALA A 141 12.22 0.20 7.04
N VAL A 142 12.39 -0.98 6.42
CA VAL A 142 12.39 -2.26 7.15
C VAL A 142 13.64 -2.41 8.02
N LEU A 143 14.83 -1.98 7.56
CA LEU A 143 16.04 -1.93 8.39
C LEU A 143 15.88 -1.00 9.59
N SER A 144 15.16 0.10 9.42
CA SER A 144 14.88 1.08 10.49
C SER A 144 13.70 0.71 11.38
N SER A 145 13.01 -0.41 11.12
CA SER A 145 11.77 -0.78 11.81
C SER A 145 12.00 -1.43 13.18
N GLY A 146 13.20 -1.97 13.41
CA GLY A 146 13.52 -2.82 14.56
C GLY A 146 12.91 -4.23 14.49
N TYR A 147 12.28 -4.60 13.37
CA TYR A 147 11.66 -5.91 13.17
C TYR A 147 12.68 -7.00 12.85
N LEU A 148 13.65 -6.69 11.98
CA LEU A 148 14.65 -7.65 11.53
C LEU A 148 15.67 -7.97 12.63
N SER A 149 16.07 -9.24 12.71
CA SER A 149 17.26 -9.63 13.46
C SER A 149 18.53 -9.08 12.79
N VAL A 150 19.65 -9.13 13.50
CA VAL A 150 20.96 -8.75 12.94
C VAL A 150 21.28 -9.60 11.70
N ALA A 151 21.05 -10.91 11.76
CA ALA A 151 21.30 -11.83 10.64
C ALA A 151 20.41 -11.51 9.43
N ALA A 152 19.11 -11.27 9.65
CA ALA A 152 18.19 -10.90 8.57
C ALA A 152 18.55 -9.55 7.94
N SER A 153 19.02 -8.59 8.75
CA SER A 153 19.48 -7.28 8.28
C SER A 153 20.72 -7.41 7.39
N ILE A 154 21.68 -8.28 7.74
CA ILE A 154 22.86 -8.56 6.92
C ILE A 154 22.45 -9.21 5.60
N SER A 155 21.54 -10.20 5.64
CA SER A 155 21.02 -10.86 4.45
C SER A 155 20.40 -9.86 3.47
N LEU A 156 19.53 -8.98 3.99
CA LEU A 156 18.90 -7.93 3.19
C LEU A 156 19.95 -6.98 2.59
N LEU A 157 20.95 -6.53 3.36
CA LEU A 157 22.01 -5.65 2.85
C LEU A 157 22.86 -6.33 1.76
N HIS A 158 23.10 -7.63 1.89
CA HIS A 158 23.77 -8.42 0.86
C HIS A 158 22.92 -8.49 -0.42
N SER A 159 21.63 -8.82 -0.30
CA SER A 159 20.72 -8.85 -1.46
C SER A 159 20.56 -7.48 -2.11
N LEU A 160 20.50 -6.41 -1.32
CA LEU A 160 20.45 -5.03 -1.81
C LEU A 160 21.68 -4.68 -2.65
N ARG A 161 22.88 -5.12 -2.23
CA ARG A 161 24.13 -4.92 -2.98
C ARG A 161 24.14 -5.64 -4.33
N HIS A 162 23.39 -6.73 -4.47
CA HIS A 162 23.27 -7.52 -5.70
C HIS A 162 22.01 -7.21 -6.52
N SER A 163 21.15 -6.30 -6.03
CA SER A 163 19.90 -5.92 -6.70
C SER A 163 20.12 -4.97 -7.89
N ALA A 164 19.06 -4.74 -8.68
CA ALA A 164 19.09 -3.76 -9.76
C ALA A 164 19.15 -2.31 -9.27
N LEU A 165 19.08 -2.09 -7.95
CA LEU A 165 19.27 -0.78 -7.34
C LEU A 165 20.75 -0.39 -7.26
N TYR A 166 21.67 -1.35 -7.20
CA TYR A 166 23.09 -1.02 -7.03
C TYR A 166 23.70 -0.43 -8.30
N ARG A 167 24.39 0.70 -8.13
CA ARG A 167 25.15 1.40 -9.18
C ARG A 167 26.63 1.24 -8.94
N ALA A 168 27.25 0.33 -9.69
CA ALA A 168 28.67 0.03 -9.60
C ALA A 168 29.57 1.24 -9.90
N ASP A 169 29.16 2.13 -10.83
CA ASP A 169 29.93 3.31 -11.22
C ASP A 169 30.04 4.36 -10.10
N GLN A 170 29.07 4.41 -9.20
CA GLN A 170 29.01 5.36 -8.07
C GLN A 170 29.16 4.68 -6.70
N ALA A 171 29.30 3.35 -6.68
CA ALA A 171 29.23 2.54 -5.48
C ALA A 171 28.04 2.90 -4.55
N SER A 172 26.88 3.19 -5.13
CA SER A 172 25.69 3.68 -4.42
C SER A 172 24.40 3.03 -4.95
N TYR A 173 23.23 3.49 -4.52
CA TYR A 173 21.93 2.88 -4.85
C TYR A 173 20.98 3.86 -5.53
N LEU A 174 20.25 3.38 -6.54
CA LEU A 174 19.08 4.05 -7.12
C LEU A 174 17.88 3.95 -6.17
N LEU A 175 16.94 4.89 -6.31
CA LEU A 175 15.65 4.80 -5.61
C LEU A 175 14.80 3.62 -6.11
N TYR A 176 14.90 3.31 -7.40
CA TYR A 176 14.22 2.21 -8.08
C TYR A 176 15.01 1.78 -9.32
N PRO A 177 14.79 0.57 -9.87
CA PRO A 177 15.56 0.07 -10.99
C PRO A 177 15.49 1.00 -12.20
N ASN A 178 16.62 1.18 -12.87
CA ASN A 178 16.65 1.90 -14.13
C ASN A 178 15.92 1.08 -15.21
N ARG A 179 14.90 1.67 -15.84
CA ARG A 179 14.06 0.99 -16.83
C ARG A 179 14.42 1.43 -18.23
N ARG A 180 14.46 0.48 -19.16
CA ARG A 180 14.44 0.80 -20.59
C ARG A 180 13.04 1.23 -20.96
N LEU A 181 12.88 2.52 -21.24
CA LEU A 181 11.63 3.05 -21.78
C LEU A 181 11.60 2.79 -23.30
N PRO A 182 10.41 2.56 -23.88
CA PRO A 182 10.27 2.47 -25.33
C PRO A 182 10.82 3.74 -25.99
N ARG A 183 11.56 3.58 -27.09
CA ARG A 183 12.02 4.67 -27.94
C ARG A 183 10.83 5.38 -28.58
N PHE A 184 11.06 6.59 -29.08
CA PHE A 184 10.00 7.38 -29.73
C PHE A 184 9.27 6.60 -30.84
N THR A 185 10.02 5.89 -31.68
CA THR A 185 9.49 5.08 -32.80
C THR A 185 8.83 3.77 -32.37
N GLU A 186 9.11 3.30 -31.15
CA GLU A 186 8.49 2.09 -30.58
C GLU A 186 7.21 2.43 -29.82
N LYS A 187 7.02 3.70 -29.47
CA LYS A 187 5.80 4.20 -28.83
C LYS A 187 4.69 4.34 -29.86
N ASN A 188 3.46 4.23 -29.37
CA ASN A 188 2.26 4.55 -30.14
C ASN A 188 2.11 3.71 -31.43
N VAL A 189 2.51 2.45 -31.41
CA VAL A 189 2.23 1.50 -32.49
C VAL A 189 1.09 0.58 -32.03
N ILE A 190 -0.03 0.61 -32.76
CA ILE A 190 -1.21 -0.18 -32.43
C ILE A 190 -1.07 -1.57 -33.07
N PRO A 191 -1.12 -2.67 -32.29
CA PRO A 191 -1.08 -4.02 -32.83
C PRO A 191 -2.15 -4.23 -33.93
N PRO A 192 -1.79 -4.85 -35.08
CA PRO A 192 -2.72 -5.03 -36.20
C PRO A 192 -4.02 -5.75 -35.80
N ASP A 193 -3.96 -6.71 -34.88
CA ASP A 193 -5.13 -7.48 -34.45
C ASP A 193 -6.12 -6.65 -33.61
N LEU A 194 -5.67 -5.56 -32.98
CA LEU A 194 -6.55 -4.62 -32.28
C LEU A 194 -7.23 -3.66 -33.27
N ILE A 195 -6.53 -3.26 -34.34
CA ILE A 195 -7.09 -2.36 -35.36
C ILE A 195 -8.10 -3.04 -36.26
N LYS A 196 -7.86 -4.29 -36.68
CA LYS A 196 -8.79 -5.03 -37.56
C LYS A 196 -10.20 -5.13 -36.98
N ASN A 197 -10.32 -5.15 -35.66
CA ASN A 197 -11.60 -5.25 -34.95
C ASN A 197 -12.21 -3.89 -34.60
N ALA A 198 -11.56 -2.78 -34.96
CA ALA A 198 -12.02 -1.43 -34.68
C ALA A 198 -12.69 -0.82 -35.92
N GLY A 199 -14.01 -0.95 -36.04
CA GLY A 199 -14.77 -0.34 -37.16
C GLY A 199 -14.58 1.18 -37.29
N LEU A 200 -14.19 1.85 -36.20
CA LEU A 200 -13.81 3.26 -36.22
C LEU A 200 -12.51 3.52 -36.98
N ALA A 201 -11.53 2.60 -36.94
CA ALA A 201 -10.28 2.74 -37.67
C ALA A 201 -10.51 2.68 -39.18
N GLU A 202 -11.35 1.75 -39.65
CA GLU A 202 -11.80 1.67 -41.04
C GLU A 202 -12.52 2.96 -41.46
N LYS A 203 -13.45 3.47 -40.63
CA LYS A 203 -14.14 4.73 -40.91
C LYS A 203 -13.19 5.92 -40.97
N SER A 204 -12.22 6.02 -40.06
CA SER A 204 -11.20 7.06 -40.07
C SER A 204 -10.37 7.00 -41.36
N TYR A 205 -10.00 5.80 -41.81
CA TYR A 205 -9.28 5.61 -43.05
C TYR A 205 -10.10 6.03 -44.28
N LEU A 206 -11.33 5.54 -44.39
CA LEU A 206 -12.23 5.85 -45.52
C LEU A 206 -12.57 7.35 -45.61
N THR A 207 -12.64 8.05 -44.47
CA THR A 207 -12.95 9.49 -44.42
C THR A 207 -11.73 10.40 -44.45
N GLY A 208 -10.51 9.84 -44.44
CA GLY A 208 -9.25 10.59 -44.32
C GLY A 208 -9.09 11.31 -42.97
N SER A 209 -9.89 10.97 -41.96
CA SER A 209 -9.87 11.62 -40.65
C SER A 209 -8.66 11.15 -39.83
N ARG A 210 -7.81 12.10 -39.44
CA ARG A 210 -6.61 11.87 -38.61
C ARG A 210 -6.80 12.20 -37.13
N ASN A 211 -8.05 12.39 -36.71
CA ASN A 211 -8.36 12.88 -35.36
C ASN A 211 -8.14 11.83 -34.26
N ILE A 212 -8.14 10.55 -34.64
CA ILE A 212 -8.03 9.43 -33.69
C ILE A 212 -6.92 8.49 -34.12
N PHE A 213 -6.89 8.11 -35.40
CA PHE A 213 -5.90 7.19 -35.95
C PHE A 213 -5.15 7.82 -37.13
N THR A 214 -3.90 7.40 -37.29
CA THR A 214 -3.04 7.73 -38.44
C THR A 214 -2.25 6.50 -38.86
N THR A 215 -1.86 6.41 -40.13
CA THR A 215 -0.98 5.37 -40.63
C THR A 215 0.37 5.96 -41.07
N ASP A 216 1.45 5.23 -40.85
CA ASP A 216 2.76 5.57 -41.40
C ASP A 216 2.96 4.99 -42.81
N ASP A 217 4.09 5.32 -43.44
CA ASP A 217 4.44 4.85 -44.79
C ASP A 217 4.71 3.32 -44.85
N ALA A 218 4.92 2.69 -43.69
CA ALA A 218 5.06 1.24 -43.57
C ALA A 218 3.73 0.51 -43.31
N GLY A 219 2.61 1.24 -43.22
CA GLY A 219 1.29 0.71 -42.97
C GLY A 219 0.99 0.41 -41.50
N ASN A 220 1.84 0.83 -40.56
CA ASN A 220 1.55 0.72 -39.14
C ASN A 220 0.52 1.77 -38.72
N TRP A 221 -0.26 1.42 -37.70
CA TRP A 221 -1.29 2.29 -37.16
C TRP A 221 -0.83 2.94 -35.86
N HIS A 222 -1.17 4.21 -35.70
CA HIS A 222 -0.82 5.04 -34.55
C HIS A 222 -2.05 5.82 -34.05
N PHE A 223 -2.12 6.10 -32.75
CA PHE A 223 -3.06 7.11 -32.26
C PHE A 223 -2.60 8.51 -32.68
N ALA A 224 -3.55 9.43 -32.81
CA ALA A 224 -3.29 10.80 -33.17
C ALA A 224 -2.40 11.50 -32.12
N SER A 225 -1.42 12.30 -32.58
CA SER A 225 -0.33 12.83 -31.76
C SER A 225 -0.77 13.84 -30.68
N GLN A 226 -1.98 14.40 -30.79
CA GLN A 226 -2.54 15.30 -29.79
C GLN A 226 -2.94 14.61 -28.49
N PHE A 227 -3.10 13.27 -28.49
CA PHE A 227 -3.46 12.53 -27.29
C PHE A 227 -2.27 12.43 -26.33
N ARG A 228 -2.52 12.80 -25.07
CA ARG A 228 -1.56 12.67 -23.97
C ARG A 228 -1.90 11.52 -23.04
N ASN A 229 -3.18 11.23 -22.92
CA ASN A 229 -3.81 10.18 -22.12
C ASN A 229 -5.23 9.93 -22.67
N ALA A 230 -5.93 8.93 -22.10
CA ALA A 230 -7.31 8.58 -22.45
C ALA A 230 -8.33 9.60 -21.93
#